data_AF-A0A1F9HMK3-F1
#
_entry.id   AF-A0A1F9HMK3-F1
#
_cell.length_a   1.000
_cell.length_b   1.000
_cell.length_c   1.000
_cell.angle_alpha   90.00
_cell.angle_beta   90.00
_cell.angle_gamma   90.00
#
_symmetry.space_group_name_H-M   'P 1'
#
loop_
_entity.id
_entity.type
_entity.pdbx_description
1 polymer ?
#
loop_
_entity_poly.entity_id
_entity_poly.type
_entity_poly.pdbx_seq_one_letter_code
_entity_poly.pdbx_strand_id
1 'polypeptide(L)'
;MIELNLTILYQVGGFFALYFILNTLLYKPVLMLLEERNKNIVGRKKEAADMENELQKKLQGYEKKLSDTKIKAQEERLRLRQEGLDKEREIFELAKKDSQGSLSEAKAKLAAEIKAAMSRLKEDSKIYSKDITEKFLGRKVA
;
A
#
# COMPACT_ATOMS: atom_id res chain seq x y z
N MET A 1 -91.33 41.58 -2.16
CA MET A 1 -91.41 40.72 -0.97
C MET A 1 -90.78 39.39 -1.36
N ILE A 2 -89.91 38.82 -0.53
CA ILE A 2 -89.36 37.48 -0.78
C ILE A 2 -90.49 36.50 -0.46
N GLU A 3 -91.21 36.07 -1.49
CA GLU A 3 -92.14 34.97 -1.35
C GLU A 3 -91.33 33.68 -1.28
N LEU A 4 -91.43 32.97 -0.14
CA LEU A 4 -90.85 31.65 0.03
C LEU A 4 -91.64 30.64 -0.81
N ASN A 5 -91.32 30.59 -2.10
CA ASN A 5 -91.92 29.68 -3.07
C ASN A 5 -91.01 28.48 -3.34
N LEU A 6 -91.58 27.36 -3.78
CA LEU A 6 -90.88 26.12 -4.18
C LEU A 6 -89.71 26.37 -5.16
N THR A 7 -89.75 27.44 -5.93
CA THR A 7 -88.68 27.89 -6.83
C THR A 7 -87.34 28.11 -6.11
N ILE A 8 -87.34 28.60 -4.87
CA ILE A 8 -86.11 28.80 -4.08
C ILE A 8 -85.46 27.45 -3.76
N LEU A 9 -86.26 26.42 -3.44
CA LEU A 9 -85.75 25.05 -3.22
C LEU A 9 -85.09 24.48 -4.48
N TYR A 10 -85.68 24.68 -5.66
CA TYR A 10 -85.07 24.27 -6.93
C TYR A 10 -83.78 25.04 -7.23
N GLN A 11 -83.73 26.33 -6.92
CA GLN A 11 -82.54 27.16 -7.14
C GLN A 11 -81.39 26.77 -6.20
N VAL A 12 -81.69 26.48 -4.93
CA VAL A 12 -80.71 25.95 -3.95
C VAL A 12 -80.22 24.56 -4.38
N GLY A 13 -81.13 23.67 -4.82
CA GLY A 13 -80.76 22.36 -5.36
C GLY A 13 -79.85 22.47 -6.59
N GLY A 14 -80.16 23.38 -7.52
CA GLY A 14 -79.33 23.66 -8.69
C GLY A 14 -77.95 24.22 -8.34
N PHE A 15 -77.86 25.12 -7.35
CA PHE A 15 -76.59 25.63 -6.85
C PHE A 15 -75.72 24.52 -6.27
N PHE A 16 -76.27 23.64 -5.43
CA PHE A 16 -75.52 22.51 -4.88
C PHE A 16 -75.12 21.50 -5.96
N ALA A 17 -76.00 21.20 -6.92
CA ALA A 17 -75.65 20.34 -8.05
C ALA A 17 -74.48 20.91 -8.86
N LEU A 18 -74.52 22.21 -9.18
CA LEU A 18 -73.44 22.90 -9.88
C LEU A 18 -72.15 22.94 -9.04
N TYR A 19 -72.26 23.17 -7.73
CA TYR A 19 -71.14 23.13 -6.79
C TYR A 19 -70.46 21.76 -6.78
N PHE A 20 -71.23 20.67 -6.70
CA PHE A 20 -70.68 19.31 -6.75
C PHE A 20 -69.99 19.00 -8.09
N ILE A 21 -70.57 19.45 -9.20
CA ILE A 21 -69.98 19.31 -10.53
C ILE A 21 -68.66 20.08 -10.61
N LEU A 22 -68.63 21.36 -10.25
CA LEU A 22 -67.40 22.16 -10.27
C LEU A 22 -66.34 21.64 -9.30
N ASN A 23 -66.73 21.19 -8.11
CA ASN A 23 -65.83 20.63 -7.12
C ASN A 23 -65.11 19.39 -7.67
N THR A 24 -65.86 18.52 -8.35
CA THR A 24 -65.32 17.26 -8.89
C THR A 24 -64.56 17.47 -10.20
N LEU A 25 -65.07 18.33 -11.09
CA LEU A 25 -64.53 18.52 -12.44
C LEU A 25 -63.39 19.55 -12.50
N LEU A 26 -63.35 20.52 -11.59
CA LEU A 26 -62.49 21.70 -11.71
C LEU A 26 -61.58 21.88 -10.48
N TYR A 27 -62.15 22.04 -9.29
CA TYR A 27 -61.36 22.37 -8.11
C TYR A 27 -60.40 21.25 -7.70
N LYS A 28 -60.89 20.00 -7.59
CA LYS A 28 -60.05 18.85 -7.27
C LYS A 28 -58.92 18.61 -8.28
N PRO A 29 -59.17 18.49 -9.60
CA PRO A 29 -58.10 18.21 -10.55
C PRO A 29 -57.08 19.34 -10.67
N VAL A 30 -57.50 20.61 -10.53
CA VAL A 30 -56.58 21.75 -10.55
C VAL A 30 -55.65 21.73 -9.33
N LEU A 31 -56.18 21.43 -8.14
CA LEU A 31 -55.37 21.30 -6.92
C LEU A 31 -54.40 20.12 -7.01
N MET A 32 -54.85 18.96 -7.51
CA MET A 32 -53.99 17.80 -7.73
C MET A 32 -52.83 18.12 -8.69
N LEU A 33 -53.11 18.84 -9.78
CA LEU A 33 -52.07 19.25 -10.73
C LEU A 33 -51.05 20.21 -10.10
N LEU A 34 -51.50 21.13 -9.25
CA LEU A 34 -50.61 22.07 -8.54
C LEU A 34 -49.74 21.33 -7.51
N GLU A 35 -50.31 20.40 -6.76
CA GLU A 35 -49.55 19.54 -5.83
C GLU A 35 -48.54 18.68 -6.57
N GLU A 36 -48.92 18.08 -7.70
CA GLU A 36 -48.03 17.27 -8.52
C GLU A 36 -46.87 18.10 -9.09
N ARG A 37 -47.14 19.32 -9.57
CA ARG A 37 -46.09 20.25 -10.02
C ARG A 37 -45.15 20.65 -8.89
N ASN A 38 -45.68 20.97 -7.72
CA ASN A 38 -44.87 21.29 -6.55
C ASN A 38 -44.02 20.09 -6.10
N LYS A 39 -44.61 18.90 -6.03
CA LYS A 39 -43.91 17.66 -5.68
C LYS A 39 -42.80 17.33 -6.69
N ASN A 40 -43.06 17.50 -7.98
CA ASN A 40 -42.07 17.26 -9.03
C ASN A 40 -40.92 18.27 -8.98
N ILE A 41 -41.20 19.56 -8.78
CA ILE A 41 -40.15 20.60 -8.74
C ILE A 41 -39.34 20.51 -7.44
N VAL A 42 -40.01 20.46 -6.29
CA VAL A 42 -39.35 20.38 -4.98
C VAL A 42 -38.66 19.03 -4.81
N GLY A 43 -39.30 17.94 -5.25
CA GLY A 43 -38.73 16.60 -5.24
C GLY A 43 -37.45 16.51 -6.07
N ARG A 44 -37.46 16.99 -7.32
CA ARG A 44 -36.26 17.00 -8.16
C ARG A 44 -35.13 17.86 -7.60
N LYS A 45 -35.45 19.02 -6.99
CA LYS A 45 -34.43 19.84 -6.31
C LYS A 45 -33.82 19.11 -5.12
N LYS A 46 -34.64 18.43 -4.32
CA LYS A 46 -34.16 17.64 -3.18
C LYS A 46 -33.29 16.47 -3.65
N GLU A 47 -33.74 15.75 -4.67
CA GLU A 47 -33.01 14.63 -5.24
C GLU A 47 -31.64 15.06 -5.80
N ALA A 48 -31.58 16.20 -6.49
CA ALA A 48 -30.33 16.79 -6.95
C ALA A 48 -29.39 17.16 -5.78
N ALA A 49 -29.92 17.75 -4.71
CA ALA A 49 -29.13 18.07 -3.52
C ALA A 49 -28.63 16.81 -2.78
N ASP A 50 -29.44 15.76 -2.72
CA ASP A 50 -29.07 14.48 -2.14
C ASP A 50 -27.97 13.80 -2.98
N MET A 51 -28.08 13.82 -4.32
CA MET A 51 -27.03 13.34 -5.22
C MET A 51 -25.71 14.11 -5.07
N GLU A 52 -25.76 15.44 -4.97
CA GLU A 52 -24.57 16.28 -4.76
C GLU A 52 -23.88 15.92 -3.43
N ASN A 53 -24.66 15.77 -2.36
CA ASN A 53 -24.15 15.36 -1.05
C ASN A 53 -23.54 13.96 -1.07
N GLU A 54 -24.16 13.00 -1.76
CA GLU A 54 -23.60 11.67 -1.93
C GLU A 54 -22.31 11.68 -2.74
N LEU A 55 -22.26 12.46 -3.82
CA LEU A 55 -21.06 12.63 -4.64
C LEU A 55 -19.92 13.22 -3.80
N GLN A 56 -20.19 14.28 -3.04
CA GLN A 56 -19.19 14.90 -2.17
C GLN A 56 -18.67 13.92 -1.10
N LYS A 57 -19.55 13.13 -0.48
CA LYS A 57 -19.15 12.08 0.47
C LYS A 57 -18.29 11.01 -0.20
N LYS A 58 -18.65 10.57 -1.41
CA LYS A 58 -17.87 9.58 -2.17
C LYS A 58 -16.50 10.13 -2.56
N LEU A 59 -16.42 11.39 -3.00
CA LEU A 59 -15.15 12.05 -3.32
C LEU A 59 -14.25 12.16 -2.10
N GLN A 60 -14.77 12.65 -0.97
CA GLN A 60 -14.00 12.72 0.28
C GLN A 60 -13.52 11.34 0.75
N GLY A 61 -14.37 10.31 0.66
CA GLY A 61 -14.00 8.94 0.98
C GLY A 61 -12.92 8.39 0.05
N TYR A 62 -13.01 8.70 -1.24
CA TYR A 62 -12.03 8.31 -2.25
C TYR A 62 -10.68 8.99 -2.03
N GLU A 63 -10.67 10.31 -1.82
CA GLU A 63 -9.46 11.09 -1.53
C GLU A 63 -8.78 10.60 -0.25
N LYS A 64 -9.55 10.33 0.80
CA LYS A 64 -9.02 9.76 2.04
C LYS A 64 -8.37 8.39 1.80
N LYS A 65 -9.07 7.49 1.09
CA LYS A 65 -8.54 6.17 0.75
C LYS A 65 -7.25 6.26 -0.09
N LEU A 66 -7.20 7.21 -1.03
CA LEU A 66 -6.01 7.47 -1.85
C LEU A 66 -4.84 7.96 -0.99
N SER A 67 -5.09 8.90 -0.08
CA SER A 67 -4.09 9.40 0.87
C SER A 67 -3.55 8.28 1.76
N ASP A 68 -4.45 7.52 2.40
CA ASP A 68 -4.10 6.40 3.28
C ASP A 68 -3.29 5.33 2.53
N THR A 69 -3.66 5.04 1.29
CA THR A 69 -2.91 4.08 0.45
C THR A 69 -1.52 4.59 0.10
N LYS A 70 -1.37 5.89 -0.19
CA LYS A 70 -0.05 6.50 -0.44
C LYS A 70 0.85 6.43 0.79
N ILE A 71 0.30 6.71 1.98
CA ILE A 71 1.06 6.63 3.24
C ILE A 71 1.53 5.20 3.46
N LYS A 72 0.61 4.21 3.39
CA LYS A 72 0.97 2.79 3.55
C LYS A 72 2.01 2.32 2.53
N ALA A 73 1.89 2.76 1.28
CA ALA A 73 2.87 2.42 0.24
C ALA A 73 4.25 3.02 0.53
N GLN A 74 4.31 4.23 1.07
CA GLN A 74 5.58 4.85 1.48
C GLN A 74 6.20 4.12 2.68
N GLU A 75 5.39 3.78 3.69
CA GLU A 75 5.83 3.01 4.85
C GLU A 75 6.38 1.64 4.43
N GLU A 76 5.66 0.91 3.58
CA GLU A 76 6.08 -0.39 3.07
C GLU A 76 7.40 -0.28 2.27
N ARG A 77 7.52 0.74 1.41
CA ARG A 77 8.74 0.99 0.65
C ARG A 77 9.93 1.28 1.57
N LEU A 78 9.71 2.06 2.63
CA LEU A 78 10.76 2.36 3.62
C LEU A 78 11.16 1.10 4.39
N ARG A 79 10.19 0.27 4.80
CA ARG A 79 10.44 -1.02 5.46
C ARG A 79 11.28 -1.94 4.57
N LEU A 80 10.86 -2.16 3.32
CA LEU A 80 11.59 -3.01 2.38
C LEU A 80 13.00 -2.49 2.10
N ARG A 81 13.17 -1.16 2.02
CA ARG A 81 14.49 -0.55 1.85
C ARG A 81 15.37 -0.81 3.08
N GLN A 82 14.83 -0.68 4.28
CA GLN A 82 15.57 -0.92 5.51
C GLN A 82 15.96 -2.41 5.64
N GLU A 83 15.03 -3.33 5.38
CA GLU A 83 15.31 -4.77 5.33
C GLU A 83 16.38 -5.12 4.30
N GLY A 84 16.36 -4.46 3.13
CA GLY A 84 17.39 -4.60 2.10
C GLY A 84 18.77 -4.16 2.58
N LEU A 85 18.86 -2.99 3.22
CA LEU A 85 20.12 -2.48 3.79
C LEU A 85 20.66 -3.37 4.92
N ASP A 86 19.77 -3.89 5.77
CA ASP A 86 20.17 -4.76 6.87
C ASP A 86 20.69 -6.11 6.35
N LYS A 87 20.04 -6.70 5.34
CA LYS A 87 20.56 -7.89 4.64
C LYS A 87 21.88 -7.63 3.91
N GLU A 88 22.02 -6.48 3.26
CA GLU A 88 23.27 -6.10 2.61
C GLU A 88 24.42 -6.03 3.63
N ARG A 89 24.19 -5.41 4.79
CA ARG A 89 25.14 -5.36 5.89
C ARG A 89 25.48 -6.76 6.43
N GLU A 90 24.48 -7.61 6.61
CA GLU A 90 24.69 -8.98 7.08
C GLU A 90 25.58 -9.78 6.12
N ILE A 91 25.28 -9.72 4.82
CA ILE A 91 26.07 -10.39 3.77
C ILE A 91 27.50 -9.83 3.74
N PHE A 92 27.64 -8.51 3.83
CA PHE A 92 28.96 -7.86 3.82
C PHE A 92 29.81 -8.26 5.02
N GLU A 93 29.24 -8.27 6.23
CA GLU A 93 29.96 -8.69 7.43
C GLU A 93 30.31 -10.18 7.40
N LEU A 94 29.45 -11.03 6.86
CA LEU A 94 29.75 -12.45 6.65
C LEU A 94 30.94 -12.62 5.68
N ALA A 95 30.88 -11.98 4.51
CA ALA A 95 31.94 -12.04 3.50
C ALA A 95 33.28 -11.49 4.02
N LYS A 96 33.23 -10.42 4.82
CA LYS A 96 34.40 -9.84 5.48
C LYS A 96 35.00 -10.80 6.49
N LYS A 97 34.18 -11.45 7.32
CA LYS A 97 34.61 -12.45 8.30
C LYS A 97 35.25 -13.65 7.62
N ASP A 98 34.65 -14.16 6.54
CA ASP A 98 35.18 -15.27 5.76
C ASP A 98 36.52 -14.91 5.13
N SER A 99 36.63 -13.72 4.52
CA SER A 99 37.88 -13.22 3.95
C SER A 99 39.00 -13.09 5.00
N GLN A 100 38.68 -12.57 6.19
CA GLN A 100 39.62 -12.51 7.31
C GLN A 100 40.04 -13.90 7.79
N GLY A 101 39.10 -14.85 7.85
CA GLY A 101 39.36 -16.25 8.17
C GLY A 101 40.33 -16.90 7.17
N SER A 102 40.04 -16.80 5.87
CA SER A 102 40.90 -17.32 4.81
C SER A 102 42.30 -16.70 4.83
N LEU A 103 42.41 -15.38 5.08
CA LEU A 103 43.71 -14.71 5.20
C LEU A 103 44.50 -15.22 6.41
N SER A 104 43.84 -15.42 7.55
CA SER A 104 44.47 -15.98 8.76
C SER A 104 44.95 -17.42 8.51
N GLU A 105 44.14 -18.25 7.86
CA GLU A 105 44.49 -19.62 7.52
C GLU A 105 45.66 -19.68 6.54
N ALA A 106 45.66 -18.83 5.50
CA ALA A 106 46.77 -18.73 4.55
C ALA A 106 48.08 -18.31 5.25
N LYS A 107 48.03 -17.33 6.16
CA LYS A 107 49.20 -16.93 6.97
C LYS A 107 49.72 -18.06 7.85
N ALA A 108 48.81 -18.83 8.47
CA ALA A 108 49.20 -19.97 9.29
C ALA A 108 49.87 -21.09 8.47
N LYS A 109 49.31 -21.41 7.29
CA LYS A 109 49.91 -22.36 6.34
C LYS A 109 51.29 -21.90 5.87
N LEU A 110 51.43 -20.63 5.49
CA LEU A 110 52.71 -20.06 5.07
C LEU A 110 53.76 -20.14 6.19
N ALA A 111 53.40 -19.82 7.43
CA ALA A 111 54.32 -19.95 8.57
C ALA A 111 54.76 -21.40 8.82
N ALA A 112 53.84 -22.36 8.66
CA ALA A 112 54.15 -23.79 8.77
C ALA A 112 55.08 -24.25 7.64
N GLU A 113 54.85 -23.82 6.39
CA GLU A 113 55.71 -24.12 5.25
C GLU A 113 57.11 -23.53 5.41
N ILE A 114 57.24 -22.27 5.86
CA ILE A 114 58.54 -21.67 6.16
C ILE A 114 59.29 -22.48 7.21
N LYS A 115 58.61 -22.91 8.28
CA LYS A 115 59.23 -23.73 9.33
C LYS A 115 59.68 -25.08 8.79
N ALA A 116 58.87 -25.73 7.95
CA ALA A 116 59.23 -27.00 7.32
C ALA A 116 60.42 -26.86 6.35
N ALA A 117 60.44 -25.80 5.54
CA ALA A 117 61.54 -25.49 4.63
C ALA A 117 62.85 -25.21 5.37
N MET A 118 62.79 -24.43 6.46
CA MET A 118 63.96 -24.18 7.32
C MET A 118 64.52 -25.44 7.97
N SER A 119 63.65 -26.37 8.40
CA SER A 119 64.08 -27.66 8.94
C SER A 119 64.76 -28.52 7.87
N ARG A 120 64.19 -28.61 6.66
CA ARG A 120 64.83 -29.32 5.52
C ARG A 120 66.18 -28.71 5.18
N LEU A 121 66.28 -27.38 5.07
CA LEU A 121 67.53 -26.70 4.74
C LEU A 121 68.63 -27.00 5.78
N LYS A 122 68.29 -27.10 7.07
CA LYS A 122 69.26 -27.52 8.10
C LYS A 122 69.73 -28.96 7.94
N GLU A 123 68.84 -29.85 7.53
CA GLU A 123 69.14 -31.25 7.27
C GLU A 123 70.04 -31.39 6.02
N ASP A 124 69.65 -30.73 4.93
CA ASP A 124 70.42 -30.66 3.68
C ASP A 124 71.81 -30.03 3.92
N SER A 125 71.89 -28.97 4.74
CA SER A 125 73.18 -28.35 5.10
C SER A 125 74.11 -29.32 5.83
N LYS A 126 73.60 -30.24 6.66
CA LYS A 126 74.43 -31.28 7.30
C LYS A 126 74.91 -32.30 6.29
N ILE A 127 74.03 -32.72 5.38
CA ILE A 127 74.35 -33.67 4.31
C ILE A 127 75.44 -33.06 3.39
N TYR A 128 75.25 -31.84 2.90
CA TYR A 128 76.24 -31.16 2.08
C TYR A 128 77.56 -30.91 2.81
N SER A 129 77.53 -30.58 4.10
CA SER A 129 78.76 -30.44 4.89
C SER A 129 79.53 -31.76 4.99
N LYS A 130 78.82 -32.89 5.12
CA LYS A 130 79.41 -34.23 5.10
C LYS A 130 80.00 -34.56 3.73
N ASP A 131 79.25 -34.33 2.66
CA ASP A 131 79.71 -34.56 1.27
C ASP A 131 80.94 -33.72 0.90
N ILE A 132 80.98 -32.44 1.32
CA ILE A 132 82.14 -31.56 1.12
C ILE A 132 83.35 -32.12 1.88
N THR A 133 83.15 -32.54 3.14
CA THR A 133 84.20 -33.11 3.97
C THR A 133 84.75 -34.41 3.38
N GLU A 134 83.90 -35.30 2.88
CA GLU A 134 84.30 -36.54 2.21
C GLU A 134 85.06 -36.28 0.90
N LYS A 135 84.61 -35.32 0.08
CA LYS A 135 85.31 -34.93 -1.16
C LYS A 135 86.67 -34.30 -0.89
N PHE A 136 86.81 -33.51 0.18
CA PHE A 136 88.07 -32.84 0.51
C PHE A 136 89.08 -33.77 1.20
N LEU A 137 88.61 -34.73 2.02
CA LEU A 137 89.48 -35.69 2.72
C LEU A 137 89.80 -36.95 1.90
N GLY A 138 89.15 -37.16 0.74
CA GLY A 138 89.42 -38.28 -0.17
C GLY A 138 89.02 -39.67 0.37
N ARG A 139 88.23 -39.72 1.44
CA ARG A 139 87.73 -40.94 2.09
C ARG A 139 86.40 -40.68 2.78
N LYS A 140 85.51 -41.67 2.78
CA LYS A 140 84.21 -41.59 3.45
C LYS A 140 84.38 -41.39 4.96
N VAL A 141 83.61 -40.49 5.55
CA VAL A 141 83.66 -40.18 6.98
C VAL A 141 82.28 -40.49 7.57
N ALA A 142 82.26 -41.38 8.57
CA ALA A 142 81.05 -41.95 9.16
C ALA A 142 80.13 -40.91 9.82
#